data_AF-A0A8H3VV47-F1
#
_entry.id   AF-A0A8H3VV47-F1
#
_cell.length_a   1.000
_cell.length_b   1.000
_cell.length_c   1.000
_cell.angle_alpha   90.00
_cell.angle_beta   90.00
_cell.angle_gamma   90.00
#
_symmetry.space_group_name_H-M   'P 1'
#
loop_
_entity.id
_entity.type
_entity.pdbx_description
1 polymer ?
#
loop_
_entity_poly.entity_id
_entity_poly.type
_entity_poly.pdbx_seq_one_letter_code
_entity_poly.pdbx_strand_id
1 'polypeptide(L)'
;MKKALILASAALVAAQSGTSQPPCAVVASKLASPSASVLIDQLKQVWQLHSETVWLKNPGNDWEYGPLDIMDELDMVKSNLASYESEYAVQLAIQKITVRTGNFHFNYYPDILQIFNFRRRFNVASISSDGKTLPKLYVHGDVVALADGDDGVSDIKSINGMSPYDFLKANLYSQYINSDGRMNNMFSKGDTDHLGAFAR
;
A
#
# COMPACT_ATOMS: atom_id res chain seq x y z
N MET A 1 -4.08 -14.10 33.13
CA MET A 1 -3.64 -14.88 31.93
C MET A 1 -3.68 -13.94 30.74
N LYS A 2 -2.53 -13.52 30.20
CA LYS A 2 -2.45 -12.55 29.09
C LYS A 2 -3.04 -13.17 27.82
N LYS A 3 -4.17 -12.65 27.33
CA LYS A 3 -4.79 -13.09 26.07
C LYS A 3 -3.95 -12.54 24.91
N ALA A 4 -3.52 -13.40 24.01
CA ALA A 4 -2.85 -13.00 22.78
C ALA A 4 -3.90 -12.67 21.71
N LEU A 5 -3.91 -11.44 21.22
CA LEU A 5 -4.79 -11.04 20.12
C LEU A 5 -4.09 -11.32 18.78
N ILE A 6 -4.50 -12.41 18.13
CA ILE A 6 -4.11 -12.76 16.76
C ILE A 6 -5.20 -12.25 15.83
N LEU A 7 -4.93 -11.18 15.09
CA LEU A 7 -5.85 -10.65 14.09
C LEU A 7 -5.64 -11.34 12.75
N ALA A 8 -6.55 -12.25 12.41
CA ALA A 8 -6.76 -12.71 11.05
C ALA A 8 -7.76 -11.77 10.37
N SER A 9 -7.32 -10.98 9.39
CA SER A 9 -8.25 -10.35 8.47
C SER A 9 -8.72 -11.38 7.44
N ALA A 10 -10.02 -11.33 7.13
CA ALA A 10 -10.78 -12.28 6.33
C ALA A 10 -9.93 -13.06 5.30
N ALA A 11 -9.85 -14.37 5.51
CA ALA A 11 -9.43 -15.28 4.47
C ALA A 11 -10.38 -15.15 3.27
N LEU A 12 -9.82 -15.21 2.08
CA LEU A 12 -10.55 -15.25 0.81
C LEU A 12 -11.41 -16.52 0.78
N VAL A 13 -12.65 -16.45 1.25
CA VAL A 13 -13.65 -17.47 0.89
C VAL A 13 -14.11 -17.11 -0.51
N ALA A 14 -13.48 -17.73 -1.51
CA ALA A 14 -14.06 -17.78 -2.84
C ALA A 14 -15.44 -18.42 -2.69
N ALA A 15 -16.50 -17.64 -2.89
CA ALA A 15 -17.84 -18.17 -3.05
C ALA A 15 -17.81 -19.10 -4.28
N GLN A 16 -17.69 -20.40 -4.06
CA GLN A 16 -17.93 -21.41 -5.09
C GLN A 16 -19.44 -21.41 -5.38
N SER A 17 -19.89 -20.49 -6.23
CA SER A 17 -21.16 -20.64 -6.93
C SER A 17 -21.01 -21.83 -7.88
N GLY A 18 -21.76 -22.90 -7.62
CA GLY A 18 -21.80 -24.13 -8.41
C GLY A 18 -22.44 -23.93 -9.79
N THR A 19 -21.86 -23.08 -10.62
CA THR A 19 -22.25 -22.90 -12.02
C THR A 19 -21.03 -23.20 -12.90
N SER A 20 -21.23 -24.02 -13.93
CA SER A 20 -20.21 -24.43 -14.91
C SER A 20 -19.82 -23.32 -15.89
N GLN A 21 -20.06 -22.06 -15.55
CA GLN A 21 -19.60 -20.92 -16.31
C GLN A 21 -18.36 -20.34 -15.62
N PRO A 22 -17.28 -20.04 -16.37
CA PRO A 22 -16.17 -19.32 -15.78
C PRO A 22 -16.72 -18.01 -15.17
N PRO A 23 -16.35 -17.66 -13.93
CA PRO A 23 -16.81 -16.42 -13.33
C PRO A 23 -16.46 -15.27 -14.27
N CYS A 24 -17.36 -14.31 -14.42
CA CYS A 24 -17.24 -13.20 -15.37
C CYS A 24 -15.92 -12.42 -15.24
N ALA A 25 -15.23 -12.56 -14.10
CA ALA A 25 -13.88 -12.06 -13.85
C ALA A 25 -12.79 -12.67 -14.74
N VAL A 26 -12.94 -13.91 -15.21
CA VAL A 26 -11.96 -14.60 -16.07
C VAL A 26 -12.09 -14.17 -17.54
N VAL A 27 -13.23 -13.60 -17.95
CA VAL A 27 -13.45 -13.15 -19.33
C VAL A 27 -12.90 -11.73 -19.54
N ALA A 28 -12.71 -10.93 -18.48
CA ALA A 28 -12.12 -9.60 -18.57
C ALA A 28 -10.57 -9.59 -18.64
N SER A 29 -9.90 -10.72 -18.42
CA SER A 29 -8.42 -10.79 -18.33
C SER A 29 -7.70 -10.80 -19.68
N LYS A 30 -8.42 -10.89 -20.81
CA LYS A 30 -7.83 -10.84 -22.16
C LYS A 30 -8.29 -9.61 -22.95
N LEU A 31 -8.16 -8.42 -22.36
CA LEU A 31 -8.17 -7.17 -23.11
C LEU A 31 -6.72 -6.82 -23.51
N ALA A 32 -6.35 -7.34 -24.68
CA ALA A 32 -5.34 -6.85 -25.63
C ALA A 32 -4.10 -6.09 -25.08
N SER A 33 -2.96 -6.78 -24.98
CA SER A 33 -1.59 -6.21 -24.90
C SER A 33 -1.32 -4.93 -25.75
N PRO A 34 -1.91 -4.74 -26.95
CA PRO A 34 -1.81 -3.48 -27.68
C PRO A 34 -2.25 -2.23 -26.91
N SER A 35 -3.27 -2.29 -26.04
CA SER A 35 -3.74 -1.12 -25.28
C SER A 35 -2.76 -0.74 -24.17
N ALA A 36 -2.22 -1.71 -23.43
CA ALA A 36 -1.25 -1.45 -22.37
C ALA A 36 0.05 -0.84 -22.92
N SER A 37 0.53 -1.33 -24.06
CA SER A 37 1.70 -0.77 -24.73
C SER A 37 1.48 0.71 -25.13
N VAL A 38 0.32 1.02 -25.73
CA VAL A 38 -0.02 2.38 -26.14
C VAL A 38 -0.17 3.31 -24.94
N LEU A 39 -0.81 2.83 -23.86
CA LEU A 39 -0.91 3.55 -22.60
C LEU A 39 0.48 3.91 -22.06
N ILE A 40 1.41 2.95 -22.00
CA ILE A 40 2.76 3.20 -21.52
C ILE A 40 3.47 4.27 -22.37
N ASP A 41 3.33 4.21 -23.70
CA ASP A 41 3.90 5.23 -24.59
C ASP A 41 3.34 6.63 -24.33
N GLN A 42 2.02 6.74 -24.10
CA GLN A 42 1.38 7.99 -23.74
C GLN A 42 1.82 8.51 -22.36
N LEU A 43 1.95 7.61 -21.37
CA LEU A 43 2.44 7.96 -20.05
C LEU A 43 3.87 8.51 -20.13
N LYS A 44 4.77 7.90 -20.91
CA LYS A 44 6.13 8.43 -21.13
C LYS A 44 6.11 9.85 -21.68
N GLN A 45 5.24 10.13 -22.65
CA GLN A 45 5.13 11.47 -23.26
C GLN A 45 4.71 12.54 -22.24
N VAL A 46 3.84 12.21 -21.29
CA VAL A 46 3.36 13.14 -20.27
C VAL A 46 4.34 13.23 -19.10
N TRP A 47 4.80 12.08 -18.59
CA TRP A 47 5.63 12.01 -17.39
C TRP A 47 7.02 12.59 -17.60
N GLN A 48 7.54 12.62 -18.82
CA GLN A 48 8.82 13.29 -19.13
C GLN A 48 8.77 14.80 -18.92
N LEU A 49 7.58 15.41 -18.84
CA LEU A 49 7.40 16.83 -18.57
C LEU A 49 7.56 17.17 -17.08
N HIS A 50 7.62 16.17 -16.20
CA HIS A 50 7.78 16.39 -14.77
C HIS A 50 9.24 16.78 -14.44
N SER A 51 9.42 17.94 -13.81
CA SER A 51 10.73 18.52 -13.48
C SER A 51 11.60 17.64 -12.59
N GLU A 52 10.98 16.85 -11.71
CA GLU A 52 11.67 16.00 -10.73
C GLU A 52 12.28 14.73 -11.33
N THR A 53 11.91 14.36 -12.56
CA THR A 53 12.38 13.12 -13.21
C THR A 53 13.90 13.04 -13.29
N VAL A 54 14.58 14.17 -13.50
CA VAL A 54 16.05 14.24 -13.54
C VAL A 54 16.66 14.01 -12.17
N TRP A 55 16.07 14.59 -11.11
CA TRP A 55 16.56 14.42 -9.75
C TRP A 55 16.34 12.99 -9.24
N LEU A 56 15.17 12.40 -9.52
CA LEU A 56 14.86 11.03 -9.10
C LEU A 56 15.82 9.98 -9.68
N LYS A 57 16.41 10.22 -10.86
CA LYS A 57 17.46 9.35 -11.41
C LYS A 57 18.75 9.36 -10.60
N ASN A 58 19.04 10.45 -9.88
CA ASN A 58 20.26 10.60 -9.09
C ASN A 58 20.05 11.49 -7.84
N PRO A 59 19.28 11.02 -6.84
CA PRO A 59 18.82 11.84 -5.71
C PRO A 59 19.86 12.00 -4.58
N GLY A 60 21.06 11.45 -4.76
CA GLY A 60 22.08 11.35 -3.71
C GLY A 60 21.89 10.11 -2.81
N ASN A 61 22.91 9.78 -2.01
CA ASN A 61 22.91 8.56 -1.19
C ASN A 61 22.02 8.65 0.06
N ASP A 62 21.68 9.87 0.50
CA ASP A 62 20.85 10.09 1.69
C ASP A 62 19.36 9.91 1.39
N TRP A 63 18.98 9.75 0.11
CA TRP A 63 17.60 9.49 -0.28
C TRP A 63 17.21 8.04 -0.02
N GLU A 64 16.33 7.84 0.94
CA GLU A 64 15.93 6.53 1.44
C GLU A 64 15.18 5.62 0.43
N TYR A 65 14.60 6.18 -0.64
CA TYR A 65 13.96 5.37 -1.69
C TYR A 65 14.91 5.00 -2.85
N GLY A 66 16.13 5.55 -2.82
CA GLY A 66 17.14 5.34 -3.85
C GLY A 66 16.77 5.91 -5.23
N PRO A 67 17.65 5.71 -6.23
CA PRO A 67 17.40 6.14 -7.59
C PRO A 67 16.14 5.52 -8.21
N LEU A 68 15.45 6.31 -9.02
CA LEU A 68 14.26 5.93 -9.78
C LEU A 68 14.33 6.57 -11.17
N ASP A 69 14.61 5.76 -12.19
CA ASP A 69 14.45 6.17 -13.58
C ASP A 69 13.05 5.82 -14.07
N ILE A 70 12.14 6.79 -13.99
CA ILE A 70 10.73 6.61 -14.35
C ILE A 70 10.55 6.10 -15.79
N MET A 71 11.41 6.55 -16.74
CA MET A 71 11.27 6.18 -18.15
C MET A 71 11.71 4.75 -18.40
N ASP A 72 12.78 4.33 -17.74
CA ASP A 72 13.29 2.96 -17.82
C ASP A 72 12.37 1.99 -17.08
N GLU A 73 11.76 2.39 -15.96
CA GLU A 73 10.76 1.59 -15.25
C GLU A 73 9.53 1.35 -16.13
N LEU A 74 9.05 2.37 -16.88
CA LEU A 74 7.98 2.19 -17.86
C LEU A 74 8.38 1.25 -19.00
N ASP A 75 9.62 1.32 -19.50
CA ASP A 75 10.12 0.37 -20.51
C ASP A 75 10.23 -1.05 -19.97
N MET A 76 10.60 -1.22 -18.70
CA MET A 76 10.63 -2.51 -18.03
C MET A 76 9.22 -3.09 -17.90
N VAL A 77 8.21 -2.30 -17.55
CA VAL A 77 6.81 -2.75 -17.55
C VAL A 77 6.39 -3.15 -18.98
N LYS A 78 6.70 -2.31 -19.98
CA LYS A 78 6.33 -2.54 -21.38
C LYS A 78 6.93 -3.83 -21.95
N SER A 79 8.21 -4.06 -21.69
CA SER A 79 8.94 -5.26 -22.18
C SER A 79 8.45 -6.54 -21.52
N ASN A 80 7.85 -6.46 -20.33
CA ASN A 80 7.33 -7.60 -19.57
C ASN A 80 5.82 -7.77 -19.69
N LEU A 81 5.12 -7.07 -20.58
CA LEU A 81 3.65 -7.14 -20.72
C LEU A 81 3.11 -8.57 -20.82
N ALA A 82 3.80 -9.45 -21.57
CA ALA A 82 3.40 -10.84 -21.73
C ALA A 82 3.59 -11.70 -20.47
N SER A 83 4.39 -11.23 -19.51
CA SER A 83 4.69 -11.91 -18.24
C SER A 83 3.73 -11.52 -17.12
N TYR A 84 2.88 -10.50 -17.30
CA TYR A 84 1.90 -10.12 -16.30
C TYR A 84 0.64 -10.99 -16.41
N GLU A 85 0.17 -11.48 -15.27
CA GLU A 85 -1.02 -12.36 -15.17
C GLU A 85 -2.34 -11.67 -15.57
N SER A 86 -2.38 -10.33 -15.56
CA SER A 86 -3.60 -9.55 -15.84
C SER A 86 -3.29 -8.06 -16.08
N GLU A 87 -4.25 -7.34 -16.67
CA GLU A 87 -4.25 -5.86 -16.75
C GLU A 87 -4.15 -5.21 -15.36
N TYR A 88 -4.77 -5.82 -14.35
CA TYR A 88 -4.65 -5.38 -12.97
C TYR A 88 -3.19 -5.35 -12.53
N ALA A 89 -2.42 -6.40 -12.85
CA ALA A 89 -1.02 -6.50 -12.49
C ALA A 89 -0.15 -5.47 -13.24
N VAL A 90 -0.45 -5.21 -14.51
CA VAL A 90 0.21 -4.15 -15.31
C VAL A 90 -0.05 -2.78 -14.71
N GLN A 91 -1.33 -2.41 -14.51
CA GLN A 91 -1.70 -1.10 -13.98
C GLN A 91 -1.20 -0.89 -12.55
N LEU A 92 -1.16 -1.93 -11.73
CA LEU A 92 -0.54 -1.90 -10.40
C LEU A 92 0.97 -1.67 -10.48
N ALA A 93 1.67 -2.29 -11.44
CA ALA A 93 3.10 -2.04 -11.66
C ALA A 93 3.36 -0.58 -12.03
N ILE A 94 2.53 0.00 -12.90
CA ILE A 94 2.61 1.42 -13.26
C ILE A 94 2.34 2.32 -12.04
N GLN A 95 1.31 2.03 -11.24
CA GLN A 95 1.00 2.81 -10.03
C GLN A 95 2.13 2.74 -8.99
N LYS A 96 2.82 1.60 -8.86
CA LYS A 96 3.97 1.49 -7.96
C LYS A 96 5.10 2.46 -8.32
N ILE A 97 5.27 2.82 -9.59
CA ILE A 97 6.23 3.85 -10.01
C ILE A 97 5.87 5.19 -9.36
N THR A 98 4.59 5.58 -9.38
CA THR A 98 4.14 6.82 -8.76
C THR A 98 4.31 6.79 -7.24
N VAL A 99 4.03 5.65 -6.59
CA VAL A 99 4.26 5.50 -5.15
C VAL A 99 5.74 5.65 -4.78
N ARG A 100 6.67 5.18 -5.62
CA ARG A 100 8.11 5.29 -5.38
C ARG A 100 8.66 6.71 -5.50
N THR A 101 7.99 7.62 -6.20
CA THR A 101 8.48 9.01 -6.32
C THR A 101 8.49 9.75 -4.98
N GLY A 102 7.62 9.37 -4.03
CA GLY A 102 7.44 10.15 -2.80
C GLY A 102 6.88 11.55 -3.07
N ASN A 103 6.22 11.74 -4.22
CA ASN A 103 5.66 13.01 -4.65
C ASN A 103 4.14 12.88 -4.87
N PHE A 104 3.35 13.50 -3.98
CA PHE A 104 1.89 13.54 -4.06
C PHE A 104 1.32 14.28 -5.28
N HIS A 105 2.14 14.94 -6.09
CA HIS A 105 1.73 15.57 -7.34
C HIS A 105 1.98 14.68 -8.56
N PHE A 106 2.80 13.64 -8.43
CA PHE A 106 3.04 12.67 -9.49
C PHE A 106 2.05 11.50 -9.33
N ASN A 107 0.88 11.56 -9.99
CA ASN A 107 -0.17 10.56 -9.78
C ASN A 107 -0.58 9.84 -11.06
N TYR A 108 -1.02 8.60 -10.86
CA TYR A 108 -1.74 7.80 -11.83
C TYR A 108 -2.83 7.04 -11.09
N TYR A 109 -4.07 7.22 -11.54
CA TYR A 109 -5.26 6.61 -10.96
C TYR A 109 -5.77 5.55 -11.93
N PRO A 110 -5.34 4.29 -11.77
CA PRO A 110 -5.65 3.26 -12.73
C PRO A 110 -7.09 2.82 -12.50
N ASP A 111 -7.90 2.81 -13.55
CA ASP A 111 -9.35 2.61 -13.47
C ASP A 111 -9.71 1.26 -12.83
N ILE A 112 -8.98 0.20 -13.21
CA ILE A 112 -9.18 -1.15 -12.70
C ILE A 112 -8.93 -1.27 -11.18
N LEU A 113 -8.15 -0.35 -10.60
CA LEU A 113 -7.87 -0.32 -9.16
C LEU A 113 -8.90 0.50 -8.37
N GLN A 114 -9.80 1.21 -9.04
CA GLN A 114 -10.83 2.03 -8.40
C GLN A 114 -12.17 1.31 -8.23
N ILE A 115 -12.35 0.14 -8.84
CA ILE A 115 -13.63 -0.58 -8.85
C ILE A 115 -14.01 -1.09 -7.45
N PHE A 116 -13.03 -1.59 -6.70
CA PHE A 116 -13.24 -2.10 -5.35
C PHE A 116 -12.47 -1.27 -4.34
N ASN A 117 -13.13 -0.96 -3.22
CA ASN A 117 -12.48 -0.36 -2.07
C ASN A 117 -12.43 -1.38 -0.93
N PHE A 118 -11.23 -1.76 -0.54
CA PHE A 118 -11.00 -2.65 0.59
C PHE A 118 -10.72 -1.80 1.82
N ARG A 119 -11.40 -2.10 2.92
CA ARG A 119 -11.17 -1.41 4.20
C ARG A 119 -10.98 -2.42 5.32
N ARG A 120 -10.08 -2.12 6.25
CA ARG A 120 -9.95 -2.88 7.50
C ARG A 120 -10.95 -2.31 8.51
N ARG A 121 -11.43 -3.16 9.42
CA ARG A 121 -12.48 -2.79 10.40
C ARG A 121 -11.95 -2.02 11.61
N PHE A 122 -10.65 -1.86 11.72
CA PHE A 122 -10.01 -1.20 12.85
C PHE A 122 -8.80 -0.41 12.36
N ASN A 123 -8.46 0.62 13.13
CA ASN A 123 -7.23 1.38 12.95
C ASN A 123 -6.20 0.98 14.01
N VAL A 124 -4.95 1.37 13.79
CA VAL A 124 -3.83 1.02 14.66
C VAL A 124 -3.26 2.27 15.31
N ALA A 125 -3.05 2.22 16.61
CA ALA A 125 -2.31 3.23 17.37
C ALA A 125 -0.90 2.72 17.68
N SER A 126 0.09 3.60 17.59
CA SER A 126 1.49 3.32 17.92
C SER A 126 1.83 4.00 19.24
N ILE A 127 1.97 3.24 20.33
CA ILE A 127 2.12 3.77 21.69
C ILE A 127 3.41 3.25 22.33
N SER A 128 4.31 4.18 22.69
CA SER A 128 5.52 3.90 23.46
C SER A 128 5.24 4.10 24.95
N SER A 129 5.79 3.23 25.79
CA SER A 129 5.66 3.34 27.25
C SER A 129 6.47 4.48 27.86
N ASP A 130 7.52 4.93 27.17
CA ASP A 130 8.49 5.91 27.68
C ASP A 130 8.90 6.96 26.64
N GLY A 131 8.32 6.92 25.44
CA GLY A 131 8.66 7.81 24.33
C GLY A 131 10.04 7.54 23.70
N LYS A 132 10.75 6.49 24.12
CA LYS A 132 12.10 6.15 23.64
C LYS A 132 12.17 4.74 23.05
N THR A 133 11.53 3.79 23.72
CA THR A 133 11.36 2.43 23.23
C THR A 133 10.49 2.41 21.99
N LEU A 134 10.79 1.46 21.08
CA LEU A 134 9.96 1.20 19.91
C LEU A 134 8.50 1.04 20.37
N PRO A 135 7.56 1.86 19.86
CA PRO A 135 6.17 1.76 20.26
C PRO A 135 5.60 0.37 20.00
N LYS A 136 4.65 -0.05 20.83
CA LYS A 136 3.81 -1.20 20.54
C LYS A 136 2.59 -0.75 19.74
N LEU A 137 2.08 -1.64 18.91
CA LEU A 137 0.89 -1.37 18.11
C LEU A 137 -0.35 -1.90 18.83
N TYR A 138 -1.38 -1.08 18.95
CA TYR A 138 -2.66 -1.43 19.56
C TYR A 138 -3.80 -1.16 18.59
N VAL A 139 -4.94 -1.82 18.79
CA VAL A 139 -6.18 -1.43 18.14
C VAL A 139 -6.58 -0.06 18.70
N HIS A 140 -6.86 0.91 17.82
CA HIS A 140 -7.17 2.28 18.24
C HIS A 140 -8.35 2.36 19.23
N GLY A 141 -9.36 1.51 19.05
CA GLY A 141 -10.52 1.45 19.94
C GLY A 141 -10.18 1.10 21.40
N ASP A 142 -9.03 0.47 21.65
CA ASP A 142 -8.61 0.05 22.99
C ASP A 142 -7.73 1.10 23.69
N VAL A 143 -7.40 2.21 23.02
CA VAL A 143 -6.42 3.19 23.52
C VAL A 143 -6.87 3.86 24.81
N VAL A 144 -8.18 4.14 24.97
CA VAL A 144 -8.72 4.72 26.21
C VAL A 144 -8.60 3.73 27.37
N ALA A 145 -9.04 2.48 27.18
CA ALA A 145 -8.91 1.44 28.19
C ALA A 145 -7.44 1.18 28.58
N LEU A 146 -6.53 1.19 27.60
CA LEU A 146 -5.10 1.09 27.84
C LEU A 146 -4.58 2.25 28.71
N ALA A 147 -5.02 3.48 28.43
CA ALA A 147 -4.65 4.66 29.21
C ALA A 147 -5.21 4.61 30.65
N ASP A 148 -6.39 4.02 30.82
CA ASP A 148 -7.02 3.78 32.13
C ASP A 148 -6.39 2.61 32.91
N GLY A 149 -5.40 1.91 32.31
CA GLY A 149 -4.66 0.83 32.95
C GLY A 149 -5.32 -0.54 32.89
N ASP A 150 -6.26 -0.74 31.94
CA ASP A 150 -6.90 -2.04 31.71
C ASP A 150 -5.88 -3.11 31.28
N ASP A 151 -5.73 -4.16 32.10
CA ASP A 151 -4.80 -5.27 31.85
C ASP A 151 -5.30 -6.29 30.82
N GLY A 152 -6.55 -6.13 30.38
CA GLY A 152 -7.19 -6.87 29.30
C GLY A 152 -6.78 -6.40 27.90
N VAL A 153 -6.21 -5.20 27.77
CA VAL A 153 -5.72 -4.68 26.48
C VAL A 153 -4.37 -5.30 26.14
N SER A 154 -4.26 -5.84 24.92
CA SER A 154 -3.02 -6.44 24.42
C SER A 154 -2.55 -5.76 23.14
N ASP A 155 -1.23 -5.62 22.99
CA ASP A 155 -0.65 -5.18 21.73
C ASP A 155 -0.82 -6.23 20.62
N ILE A 156 -0.94 -5.76 19.38
CA ILE A 156 -1.04 -6.57 18.18
C ILE A 156 0.27 -7.35 18.02
N LYS A 157 0.20 -8.68 18.05
CA LYS A 157 1.38 -9.54 17.94
C LYS A 157 1.76 -9.91 16.52
N SER A 158 0.77 -10.00 15.65
CA SER A 158 0.99 -10.37 14.24
C SER A 158 -0.17 -9.88 13.37
N ILE A 159 0.15 -9.57 12.12
CA ILE A 159 -0.84 -9.28 11.07
C ILE A 159 -0.50 -10.19 9.90
N ASN A 160 -1.43 -11.07 9.52
CA ASN A 160 -1.25 -12.06 8.44
C ASN A 160 0.05 -12.88 8.59
N GLY A 161 0.39 -13.30 9.81
CA GLY A 161 1.60 -14.09 10.09
C GLY A 161 2.91 -13.30 10.09
N MET A 162 2.88 -12.00 9.81
CA MET A 162 4.05 -11.11 9.89
C MET A 162 4.11 -10.38 11.23
N SER A 163 5.30 -9.93 11.62
CA SER A 163 5.42 -8.94 12.70
C SER A 163 4.66 -7.66 12.29
N PRO A 164 4.06 -6.92 13.25
CA PRO A 164 3.19 -5.81 12.91
C PRO A 164 3.90 -4.72 12.09
N TYR A 165 5.13 -4.34 12.47
CA TYR A 165 5.89 -3.32 11.74
C TYR A 165 6.34 -3.80 10.36
N ASP A 166 6.68 -5.07 10.20
CA ASP A 166 7.04 -5.60 8.88
C ASP A 166 5.83 -5.61 7.95
N PHE A 167 4.65 -5.96 8.48
CA PHE A 167 3.40 -5.84 7.74
C PHE A 167 3.15 -4.40 7.29
N LEU A 168 3.30 -3.41 8.18
CA LEU A 168 3.10 -2.00 7.81
C LEU A 168 4.08 -1.55 6.73
N LYS A 169 5.38 -1.85 6.88
CA LYS A 169 6.42 -1.51 5.89
C LYS A 169 6.13 -2.11 4.53
N ALA A 170 5.67 -3.37 4.49
CA ALA A 170 5.32 -4.05 3.25
C ALA A 170 4.06 -3.50 2.57
N ASN A 171 3.24 -2.70 3.28
CA ASN A 171 1.96 -2.18 2.81
C ASN A 171 1.91 -0.64 2.78
N LEU A 172 3.07 0.04 2.77
CA LEU A 172 3.12 1.50 2.62
C LEU A 172 2.74 1.89 1.19
N TYR A 173 1.60 2.58 1.03
CA TYR A 173 1.09 3.01 -0.27
C TYR A 173 1.08 4.52 -0.49
N SER A 174 1.35 5.30 0.56
CA SER A 174 1.35 6.76 0.50
C SER A 174 2.61 7.31 -0.16
N GLN A 175 2.49 8.46 -0.79
CA GLN A 175 3.57 9.15 -1.51
C GLN A 175 4.27 10.20 -0.62
N TYR A 176 4.47 9.92 0.66
CA TYR A 176 5.30 10.81 1.48
C TYR A 176 6.75 10.73 1.03
N ILE A 177 7.41 11.88 1.14
CA ILE A 177 8.83 12.06 0.81
C ILE A 177 9.75 11.24 1.74
N ASN A 178 9.26 10.78 2.89
CA ASN A 178 10.07 10.03 3.85
C ASN A 178 9.29 8.91 4.56
N SER A 179 10.03 7.93 5.07
CA SER A 179 9.52 6.64 5.53
C SER A 179 8.84 6.77 6.88
N ASP A 180 9.28 7.70 7.72
CA ASP A 180 8.59 8.13 8.93
C ASP A 180 7.25 8.78 8.60
N GLY A 181 7.17 9.61 7.55
CA GLY A 181 5.91 10.18 7.06
C GLY A 181 4.94 9.10 6.59
N ARG A 182 5.42 8.14 5.80
CA ARG A 182 4.61 6.98 5.36
C ARG A 182 4.14 6.13 6.53
N MET A 183 5.02 5.85 7.48
CA MET A 183 4.69 5.07 8.68
C MET A 183 3.68 5.81 9.56
N ASN A 184 3.90 7.09 9.83
CA ASN A 184 3.01 7.95 10.61
C ASN A 184 1.61 8.06 9.98
N ASN A 185 1.53 8.01 8.65
CA ASN A 185 0.26 7.98 7.94
C ASN A 185 -0.55 6.70 8.22
N MET A 186 0.09 5.58 8.56
CA MET A 186 -0.61 4.33 8.89
C MET A 186 -1.36 4.41 10.24
N PHE A 187 -0.89 5.23 11.17
CA PHE A 187 -1.41 5.25 12.54
C PHE A 187 -2.57 6.21 12.73
N SER A 188 -3.46 5.85 13.65
CA SER A 188 -4.40 6.79 14.24
C SER A 188 -3.67 7.78 15.12
N LYS A 189 -4.05 9.05 15.02
CA LYS A 189 -3.43 10.15 15.76
C LYS A 189 -4.48 10.83 16.63
N GLY A 190 -4.14 11.04 17.90
CA GLY A 190 -5.03 11.69 18.88
C GLY A 190 -5.06 13.23 18.79
N ASP A 191 -4.13 13.84 18.04
CA ASP A 191 -4.01 15.30 17.92
C ASP A 191 -4.90 15.91 16.82
N THR A 192 -5.30 15.09 15.84
CA THR A 192 -5.93 15.52 14.58
C THR A 192 -7.22 14.76 14.26
N ASP A 193 -7.69 13.90 15.18
CA ASP A 193 -8.77 12.93 14.96
C ASP A 193 -8.59 12.08 13.68
N HIS A 194 -7.35 11.94 13.21
CA HIS A 194 -7.04 11.24 11.99
C HIS A 194 -6.94 9.74 12.26
N LEU A 195 -7.85 8.96 11.68
CA LEU A 195 -7.91 7.50 11.88
C LEU A 195 -6.69 6.74 11.32
N GLY A 196 -5.90 7.34 10.43
CA GLY A 196 -4.79 6.68 9.76
C GLY A 196 -5.22 5.98 8.46
N ALA A 197 -4.23 5.62 7.64
CA ALA A 197 -4.45 4.88 6.40
C ALA A 197 -4.43 3.36 6.58
N PHE A 198 -4.12 2.84 7.78
CA PHE A 198 -4.15 1.40 8.00
C PHE A 198 -5.52 0.79 7.69
N ALA A 199 -6.62 1.48 8.00
CA ALA A 199 -7.96 0.98 7.66
C ALA A 199 -8.39 1.22 6.22
N ARG A 200 -7.61 1.96 5.43
CA ARG A 200 -7.92 2.35 4.05
C ARG A 200 -7.21 1.47 3.02
#